data_AF-A0A1E3A0T7-F1
#
_entry.id   AF-A0A1E3A0T7-F1
#
_cell.length_a   1.000
_cell.length_b   1.000
_cell.length_c   1.000
_cell.angle_alpha   90.00
_cell.angle_beta   90.00
_cell.angle_gamma   90.00
#
_symmetry.space_group_name_H-M   'P 1'
#
loop_
_entity.id
_entity.type
_entity.pdbx_description
1 polymer ?
#
loop_
_entity_poly.entity_id
_entity_poly.type
_entity_poly.pdbx_seq_one_letter_code
_entity_poly.pdbx_strand_id
1 'polypeptide(L)'
;MELAAAENIPILYIPESFVRCGYKIRQEDKAFSEADCIPGSNKMDYTNQILVLKPEAYGGNAEITADDSLWLAEHGNGCRYGARGLMVMAVNLLSGRRVHWERQDFFGIVSPDRLLEWSADKPVCNDRAQEILDLAEQEFSVPEEEDDLER
;
A
#
# COMPACT_ATOMS: atom_id res chain seq x y z
N MET A 1 -7.29 24.21 26.36
CA MET A 1 -7.48 24.86 25.05
C MET A 1 -6.56 26.07 24.86
N GLU A 2 -6.40 26.94 25.86
CA GLU A 2 -5.50 28.12 25.73
C GLU A 2 -4.07 27.77 25.31
N LEU A 3 -3.49 26.68 25.84
CA LEU A 3 -2.12 26.25 25.50
C LEU A 3 -1.94 25.83 24.03
N ALA A 4 -2.88 25.07 23.46
CA ALA A 4 -2.78 24.62 22.07
C ALA A 4 -2.94 25.79 21.09
N ALA A 5 -3.83 26.74 21.40
CA ALA A 5 -4.04 27.94 20.60
C ALA A 5 -2.84 28.89 20.66
N ALA A 6 -2.19 29.01 21.83
CA ALA A 6 -0.99 29.82 22.00
C ALA A 6 0.21 29.32 21.18
N GLU A 7 0.31 28.01 20.99
CA GLU A 7 1.42 27.34 20.30
C GLU A 7 1.13 27.05 18.81
N ASN A 8 0.02 27.58 18.25
CA ASN A 8 -0.44 27.28 16.88
C ASN A 8 -0.56 25.77 16.57
N ILE A 9 -0.88 24.96 17.58
CA ILE A 9 -1.08 23.52 17.40
C ILE A 9 -2.50 23.29 16.84
N PRO A 10 -2.68 22.57 15.72
CA PRO A 10 -3.99 22.26 15.17
C PRO A 10 -4.87 21.52 16.19
N ILE A 11 -6.10 22.00 16.38
CA ILE A 11 -7.11 21.35 17.23
C ILE A 11 -8.14 20.66 16.34
N LEU A 12 -8.19 19.33 16.38
CA LEU A 12 -9.24 18.54 15.72
C LEU A 12 -10.35 18.16 16.70
N TYR A 13 -11.60 18.35 16.27
CA TYR A 13 -12.78 17.88 16.99
C TYR A 13 -13.26 16.57 16.37
N ILE A 14 -13.35 15.52 17.18
CA ILE A 14 -13.72 14.18 16.73
C ILE A 14 -15.11 13.85 17.28
N PRO A 15 -16.09 13.52 16.44
CA PRO A 15 -17.38 13.03 16.91
C PRO A 15 -17.22 11.75 17.75
N GLU A 16 -17.99 11.61 18.82
CA GLU A 16 -17.97 10.37 19.64
C GLU A 16 -18.25 9.11 18.82
N SER A 17 -19.07 9.20 17.78
CA SER A 17 -19.33 8.08 16.87
C SER A 17 -18.07 7.58 16.18
N PHE A 18 -17.14 8.48 15.84
CA PHE A 18 -15.89 8.12 15.18
C PHE A 18 -14.93 7.44 16.17
N VAL A 19 -14.89 7.92 17.41
CA VAL A 19 -14.13 7.28 18.50
C VAL A 19 -14.66 5.87 18.77
N ARG A 20 -15.98 5.70 18.90
CA ARG A 20 -16.62 4.39 19.12
C ARG A 20 -16.38 3.40 17.99
N CYS A 21 -16.29 3.89 16.75
CA CYS A 21 -15.97 3.08 15.58
C CYS A 21 -14.46 2.87 15.39
N GLY A 22 -13.60 3.37 16.29
CA GLY A 22 -12.15 3.21 16.20
C GLY A 22 -11.50 3.96 15.03
N TYR A 23 -12.10 5.06 14.58
CA TYR A 23 -11.58 5.84 13.45
C TYR A 23 -10.26 6.51 13.84
N LYS A 24 -9.17 6.18 13.13
CA LYS A 24 -7.84 6.76 13.34
C LYS A 24 -7.71 8.05 12.51
N ILE A 25 -7.12 9.09 13.10
CA ILE A 25 -6.78 10.35 12.41
C ILE A 25 -5.30 10.29 12.03
N ARG A 26 -4.99 10.64 10.79
CA ARG A 26 -3.64 10.55 10.22
C ARG A 26 -3.22 11.91 9.68
N GLN A 27 -1.97 12.28 9.92
CA GLN A 27 -1.52 13.67 9.74
C GLN A 27 -1.05 14.00 8.32
N GLU A 28 -0.70 13.00 7.51
CA GLU A 28 -0.55 13.00 6.05
C GLU A 28 0.22 11.73 5.70
N ASP A 29 -0.21 11.00 4.67
CA ASP A 29 0.56 9.87 4.15
C ASP A 29 0.82 10.12 2.67
N LYS A 30 2.07 10.39 2.32
CA LYS A 30 2.44 10.75 0.94
C LYS A 30 2.19 9.56 0.03
N ALA A 31 1.79 9.83 -1.21
CA ALA A 31 1.65 8.80 -2.22
C ALA A 31 2.91 7.94 -2.33
N PHE A 32 2.73 6.62 -2.48
CA PHE A 32 3.84 5.73 -2.81
C PHE A 32 4.36 6.07 -4.21
N SER A 33 5.64 5.78 -4.43
CA SER A 33 6.37 6.09 -5.65
C SER A 33 7.10 4.86 -6.19
N GLU A 34 7.77 5.03 -7.32
CA GLU A 34 8.64 3.99 -7.89
C GLU A 34 9.75 3.56 -6.92
N ALA A 35 10.25 4.47 -6.07
CA ALA A 35 11.30 4.17 -5.10
C ALA A 35 10.84 3.20 -3.99
N ASP A 36 9.53 3.07 -3.79
CA ASP A 36 8.94 2.18 -2.79
C ASP A 36 8.67 0.78 -3.36
N CYS A 37 8.98 0.55 -4.64
CA CYS A 37 8.79 -0.72 -5.34
C CYS A 37 10.06 -1.57 -5.35
N ILE A 38 9.89 -2.89 -5.50
CA ILE A 38 11.00 -3.82 -5.79
C ILE A 38 11.62 -3.44 -7.14
N PRO A 39 12.95 -3.22 -7.25
CA PRO A 39 13.59 -2.84 -8.51
C PRO A 39 13.33 -3.82 -9.65
N GLY A 40 12.87 -3.31 -10.80
CA GLY A 40 12.57 -4.13 -11.99
C GLY A 40 11.29 -4.96 -11.91
N SER A 41 10.51 -4.84 -10.81
CA SER A 41 9.24 -5.56 -10.64
C SER A 41 8.18 -5.18 -11.67
N ASN A 42 8.33 -4.05 -12.35
CA ASN A 42 7.47 -3.66 -13.47
C ASN A 42 7.45 -4.66 -14.65
N LYS A 43 8.40 -5.60 -14.69
CA LYS A 43 8.46 -6.70 -15.67
C LYS A 43 8.05 -8.06 -15.11
N MET A 44 7.67 -8.14 -13.83
CA MET A 44 7.22 -9.37 -13.18
C MET A 44 5.73 -9.62 -13.39
N ASP A 45 5.26 -10.81 -13.03
CA ASP A 45 3.84 -11.13 -12.99
C ASP A 45 3.19 -10.43 -11.78
N TYR A 46 2.10 -9.71 -12.03
CA TYR A 46 1.36 -9.01 -10.97
C TYR A 46 0.28 -9.88 -10.31
N THR A 47 0.04 -11.10 -10.79
CA THR A 47 -1.02 -11.95 -10.25
C THR A 47 -0.79 -12.22 -8.76
N ASN A 48 -1.77 -11.85 -7.93
CA ASN A 48 -1.72 -11.92 -6.48
C ASN A 48 -0.55 -11.14 -5.85
N GLN A 49 -0.16 -10.02 -6.45
CA GLN A 49 0.85 -9.10 -5.93
C GLN A 49 0.22 -7.77 -5.49
N ILE A 50 0.85 -7.09 -4.53
CA ILE A 50 0.46 -5.74 -4.13
C ILE A 50 1.26 -4.75 -4.96
N LEU A 51 0.55 -3.89 -5.70
CA LEU A 51 1.10 -2.95 -6.64
C LEU A 51 0.97 -1.52 -6.15
N VAL A 52 1.92 -0.68 -6.56
CA VAL A 52 1.85 0.77 -6.38
C VAL A 52 1.25 1.42 -7.62
N LEU A 53 0.08 2.04 -7.47
CA LEU A 53 -0.62 2.79 -8.50
C LEU A 53 0.00 4.20 -8.64
N LYS A 54 0.13 4.65 -9.89
CA LYS A 54 0.60 5.98 -10.24
C LYS A 54 -0.48 7.03 -9.96
N PRO A 55 -0.14 8.19 -9.38
CA PRO A 55 -1.07 9.30 -9.21
C PRO A 55 -1.82 9.68 -10.50
N GLU A 56 -1.14 9.62 -11.64
CA GLU A 56 -1.69 10.00 -12.94
C GLU A 56 -2.87 9.12 -13.38
N ALA A 57 -2.98 7.89 -12.84
CA ALA A 57 -4.06 6.95 -13.15
C ALA A 57 -5.44 7.45 -12.67
N TYR A 58 -5.49 8.30 -11.65
CA TYR A 58 -6.74 8.89 -11.16
C TYR A 58 -7.28 10.05 -12.02
N GLY A 59 -6.56 10.40 -13.10
CA GLY A 59 -7.01 11.41 -14.06
C GLY A 59 -6.78 12.85 -13.59
N GLY A 60 -5.53 13.31 -13.60
CA GLY A 60 -5.14 14.71 -13.41
C GLY A 60 -4.43 15.02 -12.08
N ASN A 61 -4.47 16.29 -11.65
CA ASN A 61 -3.84 16.83 -10.43
C ASN A 61 -4.48 16.34 -9.11
N ALA A 62 -4.95 15.09 -9.05
CA ALA A 62 -5.49 14.53 -7.82
C ALA A 62 -4.34 14.38 -6.82
N GLU A 63 -4.44 15.06 -5.69
CA GLU A 63 -3.61 14.76 -4.52
C GLU A 63 -4.05 13.40 -4.00
N ILE A 64 -3.21 12.38 -4.21
CA ILE A 64 -3.45 11.04 -3.68
C ILE A 64 -2.53 10.79 -2.48
N THR A 65 -3.02 9.94 -1.59
CA THR A 65 -2.28 9.53 -0.39
C THR A 65 -1.67 8.14 -0.58
N ALA A 66 -0.87 7.69 0.38
CA ALA A 66 -0.43 6.30 0.40
C ALA A 66 -1.61 5.30 0.36
N ASP A 67 -2.72 5.64 1.02
CA ASP A 67 -3.91 4.80 1.11
C ASP A 67 -4.55 4.56 -0.27
N ASP A 68 -4.43 5.52 -1.16
CA ASP A 68 -4.92 5.46 -2.55
C ASP A 68 -3.94 4.73 -3.49
N SER A 69 -2.69 4.52 -3.04
CA SER A 69 -1.58 4.05 -3.87
C SER A 69 -1.46 2.52 -3.90
N LEU A 70 -1.90 1.80 -2.86
CA LEU A 70 -1.68 0.36 -2.76
C LEU A 70 -2.88 -0.47 -3.23
N TRP A 71 -2.62 -1.40 -4.15
CA TRP A 71 -3.64 -2.23 -4.80
C TRP A 71 -3.21 -3.68 -4.95
N LEU A 72 -4.01 -4.64 -4.46
CA LEU A 72 -3.83 -6.06 -4.74
C LEU A 72 -4.32 -6.36 -6.15
N ALA A 73 -3.47 -6.85 -7.03
CA ALA A 73 -3.86 -7.36 -8.35
C ALA A 73 -4.38 -8.80 -8.23
N GLU A 74 -5.70 -8.99 -8.33
CA GLU A 74 -6.33 -10.31 -8.23
C GLU A 74 -6.09 -11.13 -9.50
N HIS A 75 -6.29 -10.55 -10.68
CA HIS A 75 -6.14 -11.21 -11.99
C HIS A 75 -6.23 -10.23 -13.15
N GLY A 76 -6.05 -10.72 -14.38
CA GLY A 76 -6.23 -9.94 -15.61
C GLY A 76 -5.11 -10.20 -16.62
N ASN A 77 -5.38 -9.98 -17.90
CA ASN A 77 -4.37 -10.20 -18.94
C ASN A 77 -3.15 -9.29 -18.74
N GLY A 78 -3.36 -8.08 -18.19
CA GLY A 78 -2.30 -7.12 -17.89
C GLY A 78 -1.37 -7.52 -16.75
N CYS A 79 -1.73 -8.55 -15.95
CA CYS A 79 -0.85 -9.04 -14.90
C CYS A 79 0.44 -9.64 -15.45
N ARG A 80 0.37 -10.27 -16.63
CA ARG A 80 1.53 -10.85 -17.30
C ARG A 80 2.28 -9.79 -18.11
N TYR A 81 3.58 -9.68 -17.88
CA TYR A 81 4.43 -8.80 -18.68
C TYR A 81 4.42 -9.17 -20.16
N GLY A 82 4.30 -8.16 -21.03
CA GLY A 82 4.26 -8.32 -22.49
C GLY A 82 2.99 -8.99 -23.03
N ALA A 83 1.94 -9.16 -22.21
CA ALA A 83 0.65 -9.63 -22.70
C ALA A 83 0.00 -8.61 -23.64
N ARG A 84 -0.83 -9.09 -24.59
CA ARG A 84 -1.57 -8.22 -25.53
C ARG A 84 -2.66 -7.40 -24.84
N GLY A 85 -3.28 -7.95 -23.79
CA GLY A 85 -4.27 -7.24 -22.97
C GLY A 85 -3.59 -6.56 -21.79
N LEU A 86 -3.98 -5.32 -21.51
CA LEU A 86 -3.35 -4.48 -20.48
C LEU A 86 -4.13 -4.44 -19.16
N MET A 87 -5.35 -4.97 -19.12
CA MET A 87 -6.25 -4.84 -17.98
C MET A 87 -5.81 -5.69 -16.78
N VAL A 88 -5.78 -5.08 -15.61
CA VAL A 88 -5.55 -5.66 -14.28
C VAL A 88 -6.78 -5.37 -13.43
N MET A 89 -7.44 -6.41 -12.90
CA MET A 89 -8.45 -6.27 -11.86
C MET A 89 -7.72 -6.16 -10.52
N ALA A 90 -7.93 -5.05 -9.80
CA ALA A 90 -7.26 -4.81 -8.55
C ALA A 90 -8.19 -4.31 -7.44
N VAL A 91 -7.78 -4.53 -6.20
CA VAL A 91 -8.49 -4.14 -4.98
C VAL A 91 -7.63 -3.22 -4.15
N ASN A 92 -8.11 -2.02 -3.83
CA ASN A 92 -7.40 -1.09 -2.96
C ASN A 92 -7.29 -1.67 -1.54
N LEU A 93 -6.11 -1.60 -0.94
CA LEU A 93 -5.82 -2.28 0.34
C LEU A 93 -6.62 -1.70 1.51
N LEU A 94 -6.79 -0.37 1.58
CA LEU A 94 -7.52 0.24 2.70
C LEU A 94 -9.03 0.22 2.49
N SER A 95 -9.50 0.66 1.33
CA SER A 95 -10.93 0.87 1.08
C SER A 95 -11.66 -0.39 0.61
N GLY A 96 -10.94 -1.43 0.16
CA GLY A 96 -11.52 -2.63 -0.46
C GLY A 96 -12.20 -2.38 -1.81
N ARG A 97 -12.06 -1.18 -2.38
CA ARG A 97 -12.64 -0.83 -3.69
C ARG A 97 -12.00 -1.67 -4.79
N ARG A 98 -12.84 -2.27 -5.64
CA ARG A 98 -12.40 -3.02 -6.82
C ARG A 98 -12.46 -2.14 -8.07
N VAL A 99 -11.35 -2.06 -8.79
CA VAL A 99 -11.24 -1.26 -10.02
C VAL A 99 -10.40 -2.00 -11.04
N HIS A 100 -10.73 -1.76 -12.31
CA HIS A 100 -9.96 -2.18 -13.45
C HIS A 100 -8.96 -1.08 -13.82
N TRP A 101 -7.67 -1.38 -13.68
CA TRP A 101 -6.55 -0.52 -14.08
C TRP A 101 -5.77 -1.12 -15.24
N GLU A 102 -5.02 -0.32 -15.99
CA GLU A 102 -4.08 -0.83 -16.97
C GLU A 102 -2.73 -1.14 -16.31
N ARG A 103 -1.97 -2.10 -16.87
CA ARG A 103 -0.64 -2.44 -16.37
C ARG A 103 0.28 -1.21 -16.26
N GLN A 104 0.16 -0.30 -17.21
CA GLN A 104 0.98 0.92 -17.27
C GLN A 104 0.65 1.94 -16.18
N ASP A 105 -0.50 1.80 -15.52
CA ASP A 105 -0.93 2.65 -14.42
C ASP A 105 -0.18 2.32 -13.12
N PHE A 106 0.60 1.25 -13.08
CA PHE A 106 1.39 0.86 -11.91
C PHE A 106 2.88 1.17 -12.08
N PHE A 107 3.55 1.53 -11.00
CA PHE A 107 5.01 1.58 -10.94
C PHE A 107 5.61 0.18 -10.89
N GLY A 108 5.09 -0.68 -10.02
CA GLY A 108 5.61 -2.02 -9.80
C GLY A 108 4.99 -2.68 -8.57
N ILE A 109 5.63 -3.75 -8.10
CA ILE A 109 5.28 -4.45 -6.86
C ILE A 109 5.89 -3.68 -5.68
N VAL A 110 5.10 -3.37 -4.66
CA VAL A 110 5.57 -2.68 -3.45
C VAL A 110 6.64 -3.51 -2.75
N SER A 111 7.66 -2.85 -2.20
CA SER A 111 8.66 -3.52 -1.37
C SER A 111 8.04 -3.98 -0.04
N PRO A 112 8.45 -5.15 0.50
CA PRO A 112 7.95 -5.65 1.77
C PRO A 112 8.12 -4.66 2.93
N ASP A 113 9.30 -4.04 3.08
CA ASP A 113 9.57 -3.05 4.12
C ASP A 113 8.54 -1.92 4.17
N ARG A 114 8.27 -1.32 3.00
CA ARG A 114 7.38 -0.17 2.87
C ARG A 114 5.92 -0.57 3.04
N LEU A 115 5.58 -1.79 2.62
CA LEU A 115 4.26 -2.36 2.85
C LEU A 115 3.99 -2.59 4.35
N LEU A 116 4.96 -3.13 5.09
CA LEU A 116 4.87 -3.34 6.54
C LEU A 116 4.81 -2.01 7.32
N GLU A 117 5.61 -1.03 6.90
CA GLU A 117 5.56 0.32 7.47
C GLU A 117 4.16 0.93 7.32
N TRP A 118 3.54 0.77 6.14
CA TRP A 118 2.19 1.27 5.89
C TRP A 118 1.10 0.50 6.66
N SER A 119 1.22 -0.83 6.79
CA SER A 119 0.21 -1.66 7.48
C SER A 119 0.24 -1.52 9.00
N ALA A 120 1.34 -1.03 9.58
CA ALA A 120 1.51 -0.88 11.03
C ALA A 120 0.36 -0.11 11.72
N ASP A 121 -0.25 0.85 11.02
CA ASP A 121 -1.35 1.66 11.55
C ASP A 121 -2.67 1.55 10.77
N LYS A 122 -2.72 0.72 9.72
CA LYS A 122 -3.83 0.66 8.76
C LYS A 122 -4.41 -0.75 8.62
N PRO A 123 -5.75 -0.89 8.62
CA PRO A 123 -6.37 -2.18 8.33
C PRO A 123 -6.21 -2.51 6.84
N VAL A 124 -6.12 -3.81 6.55
CA VAL A 124 -6.09 -4.34 5.18
C VAL A 124 -7.40 -5.03 4.87
N CYS A 125 -8.15 -4.47 3.93
CA CYS A 125 -9.50 -4.89 3.57
C CYS A 125 -9.51 -5.94 2.45
N ASN A 126 -8.69 -6.99 2.59
CA ASN A 126 -8.69 -8.16 1.70
C ASN A 126 -7.87 -9.31 2.34
N ASP A 127 -8.47 -10.50 2.46
CA ASP A 127 -7.83 -11.67 3.10
C ASP A 127 -6.51 -12.07 2.42
N ARG A 128 -6.47 -12.03 1.08
CA ARG A 128 -5.25 -12.38 0.33
C ARG A 128 -4.14 -11.34 0.51
N ALA A 129 -4.49 -10.06 0.61
CA ALA A 129 -3.51 -9.02 0.92
C ALA A 129 -2.99 -9.16 2.36
N GLN A 130 -3.85 -9.57 3.30
CA GLN A 130 -3.45 -9.88 4.67
C GLN A 130 -2.48 -11.07 4.72
N GLU A 131 -2.74 -12.14 3.97
CA GLU A 131 -1.80 -13.28 3.87
C GLU A 131 -0.41 -12.85 3.37
N ILE A 132 -0.34 -11.93 2.40
CA ILE A 132 0.94 -11.41 1.88
C ILE A 132 1.68 -10.62 2.95
N LEU A 133 0.96 -9.82 3.75
CA LEU A 133 1.51 -9.09 4.88
C LEU A 133 2.06 -10.04 5.95
N ASP A 134 1.28 -11.04 6.35
CA ASP A 134 1.67 -12.00 7.38
C ASP A 134 2.94 -12.77 6.96
N LEU A 135 3.09 -13.06 5.66
CA LEU A 135 4.32 -13.67 5.11
C LEU A 135 5.50 -12.71 5.16
N ALA A 136 5.31 -11.44 4.78
CA ALA A 136 6.36 -10.43 4.88
C ALA A 136 6.80 -10.25 6.34
N GLU A 137 5.88 -10.15 7.30
CA GLU A 137 6.22 -10.05 8.73
C GLU A 137 7.07 -11.24 9.21
N GLN A 138 6.74 -12.45 8.77
CA GLN A 138 7.52 -13.65 9.10
C GLN A 138 8.94 -13.59 8.54
N GLU A 139 9.11 -13.19 7.28
CA GLU A 139 10.44 -13.05 6.65
C GLU A 139 11.33 -12.03 7.39
N PHE A 140 10.76 -10.93 7.89
CA PHE A 140 11.48 -9.91 8.66
C PHE A 140 11.71 -10.27 10.13
N SER A 141 10.98 -11.24 10.67
CA SER A 141 11.09 -11.68 12.06
C SER A 141 12.14 -12.78 12.27
N VAL A 142 12.67 -13.37 11.20
CA VAL A 142 13.75 -14.37 11.30
C VAL A 142 15.03 -13.64 11.69
N PRO A 143 15.63 -13.94 12.87
CA PRO A 143 16.97 -13.44 13.17
C PRO A 143 17.90 -13.95 12.08
N GLU A 144 18.75 -13.08 11.53
CA GLU A 144 19.93 -13.55 10.80
C GLU A 144 20.65 -14.52 11.74
N GLU A 145 20.55 -15.83 11.49
CA GLU A 145 21.44 -16.78 12.14
C GLU A 145 22.83 -16.35 11.68
N GLU A 146 23.61 -15.77 12.61
CA GLU A 146 25.03 -15.54 12.42
C GLU A 146 25.60 -16.84 11.87
N ASP A 147 26.17 -16.76 10.66
CA ASP A 147 26.90 -17.81 9.97
C ASP A 147 28.24 -18.04 10.71
N ASP A 148 28.14 -18.33 12.01
CA ASP A 148 29.20 -18.75 12.90
C ASP A 148 29.01 -20.25 13.10
N LEU A 149 29.61 -21.04 12.20
CA LEU A 149 30.21 -22.34 12.51
C LEU A 149 31.07 -22.86 11.34
N GLU A 150 32.34 -22.48 11.44
CA GLU A 150 33.53 -23.31 11.19
C GLU A 150 33.79 -23.83 9.77
N ARG A 151 34.82 -23.24 9.13
CA ARG A 151 35.95 -23.99 8.55
C ARG A 151 37.26 -23.21 8.59
#